data_AF-A0A7C1HDD3-F1
#
_entry.id   AF-A0A7C1HDD3-F1
#
_cell.length_a   1.000
_cell.length_b   1.000
_cell.length_c   1.000
_cell.angle_alpha   90.00
_cell.angle_beta   90.00
_cell.angle_gamma   90.00
#
_symmetry.space_group_name_H-M   'P 1'
#
loop_
_entity.id
_entity.type
_entity.pdbx_description
1 polymer ?
#
loop_
_entity_poly.entity_id
_entity_poly.type
_entity_poly.pdbx_seq_one_letter_code
_entity_poly.pdbx_strand_id
1 'polypeptide(L)'
;MIINSYHHGYRFSDDIVRVFREDLKARLPDADIRLEYMDTKRYDGRAHFELFYSYLSRKYAGERFDLIMVSDDPAFLFIREFQTRLWSDTPVVFSGLNHFEPEMLQEYPHHTGIIEKSDIEDNVRLIESLHPDARTLYLIIDNTITGEALRKSESETIRQITRFEVRFLDGGEMNLDELLFALERLPRDAVVVYQLWQRDRSMRRYEHEEVLPLICRHASVPVYGFSDIYLGLGIVGGKLISGREQGEVAADMTLRILSGTDPGEIPVQLDSCCKYRFDDRALRRFHIPARALPSGSEILYRSLSFYSRHKKVIWFFIGIVGIQFILIFYLLISRRKLAATERA
;
A
#
# COMPACT_ATOMS: atom_id res chain seq x y z
N MET A 1 0.59 -24.23 4.18
CA MET A 1 0.84 -23.88 2.75
C MET A 1 0.46 -22.43 2.53
N ILE A 2 1.19 -21.70 1.67
CA ILE A 2 0.83 -20.38 1.18
C ILE A 2 0.72 -20.46 -0.35
N ILE A 3 -0.40 -20.01 -0.91
CA ILE A 3 -0.59 -19.84 -2.35
C ILE A 3 -0.77 -18.36 -2.63
N ASN A 4 0.20 -17.75 -3.30
CA ASN A 4 0.15 -16.37 -3.74
C ASN A 4 -0.34 -16.31 -5.18
N SER A 5 -1.36 -15.50 -5.46
CA SER A 5 -1.93 -15.33 -6.79
C SER A 5 -0.94 -14.82 -7.84
N TYR A 6 0.07 -14.05 -7.44
CA TYR A 6 0.91 -13.30 -8.37
C TYR A 6 2.34 -13.84 -8.42
N HIS A 7 3.24 -13.16 -9.12
CA HIS A 7 4.66 -13.51 -9.12
C HIS A 7 5.38 -12.83 -7.96
N HIS A 8 6.49 -13.44 -7.53
CA HIS A 8 7.48 -12.75 -6.71
C HIS A 8 7.95 -11.46 -7.42
N GLY A 9 7.95 -10.36 -6.69
CA GLY A 9 8.16 -8.99 -7.16
C GLY A 9 6.89 -8.15 -7.18
N TYR A 10 5.70 -8.76 -7.10
CA TYR A 10 4.44 -8.02 -7.01
C TYR A 10 4.25 -7.50 -5.58
N ARG A 11 4.72 -6.28 -5.34
CA ARG A 11 4.98 -5.71 -4.02
C ARG A 11 3.85 -5.89 -3.01
N PHE A 12 2.60 -5.69 -3.40
CA PHE A 12 1.46 -5.78 -2.49
C PHE A 12 1.29 -7.19 -1.90
N SER A 13 1.22 -8.22 -2.74
CA SER A 13 1.06 -9.60 -2.27
C SER A 13 2.34 -10.15 -1.65
N ASP A 14 3.51 -9.66 -2.07
CA ASP A 14 4.78 -9.97 -1.40
C ASP A 14 4.82 -9.42 0.02
N ASP A 15 4.28 -8.23 0.28
CA ASP A 15 4.19 -7.68 1.64
C ASP A 15 3.25 -8.50 2.53
N ILE A 16 2.12 -8.98 2.00
CA ILE A 16 1.22 -9.92 2.69
C ILE A 16 1.99 -11.18 3.09
N VAL A 17 2.60 -11.86 2.11
CA VAL A 17 3.30 -13.13 2.34
C VAL A 17 4.48 -12.95 3.28
N ARG A 18 5.28 -11.89 3.10
CA ARG A 18 6.45 -11.62 3.93
C ARG A 18 6.03 -11.43 5.39
N VAL A 19 5.05 -10.55 5.64
CA VAL A 19 4.62 -10.24 7.00
C VAL A 19 3.94 -11.44 7.63
N PHE A 20 3.07 -12.14 6.90
CA PHE A 20 2.46 -13.38 7.37
C PHE A 20 3.52 -14.40 7.82
N ARG A 21 4.58 -14.60 7.03
CA ARG A 21 5.66 -15.56 7.34
C ARG A 21 6.52 -15.14 8.51
N GLU A 22 6.96 -13.88 8.52
CA GLU A 22 7.69 -13.28 9.65
C GLU A 22 6.89 -13.49 10.93
N ASP A 23 5.59 -13.25 10.82
CA ASP A 23 4.71 -13.30 11.96
C ASP A 23 4.52 -14.72 12.48
N LEU A 24 4.07 -15.62 11.61
CA LEU A 24 3.88 -17.01 11.95
C LEU A 24 5.15 -17.63 12.56
N LYS A 25 6.34 -17.34 12.00
CA LYS A 25 7.62 -17.86 12.49
C LYS A 25 8.03 -17.30 13.86
N ALA A 26 7.67 -16.06 14.17
CA ALA A 26 7.97 -15.48 15.47
C ALA A 26 7.18 -16.16 16.62
N ARG A 27 6.00 -16.71 16.34
CA ARG A 27 5.13 -17.37 17.33
C ARG A 27 5.17 -18.91 17.25
N LEU A 28 5.43 -19.45 16.06
CA LEU A 28 5.60 -20.88 15.78
C LEU A 28 6.93 -21.08 15.01
N PRO A 29 8.08 -21.06 15.70
CA PRO A 29 9.40 -21.17 15.06
C PRO A 29 9.57 -22.43 14.21
N ASP A 30 8.95 -23.53 14.63
CA ASP A 30 9.06 -24.84 13.97
C ASP A 30 8.09 -25.02 12.79
N ALA A 31 7.22 -24.04 12.49
CA ALA A 31 6.25 -24.15 11.40
C ALA A 31 6.95 -24.40 10.04
N ASP A 32 6.61 -25.49 9.34
CA ASP A 32 7.09 -25.72 7.97
C ASP A 32 6.19 -24.97 6.97
N ILE A 33 6.75 -23.91 6.36
CA ILE A 33 6.01 -23.04 5.46
C ILE A 33 6.42 -23.32 4.01
N ARG A 34 5.48 -23.89 3.24
CA ARG A 34 5.57 -24.02 1.78
C ARG A 34 4.89 -22.83 1.12
N LEU A 35 5.51 -22.28 0.08
CA LEU A 35 5.04 -21.08 -0.63
C LEU A 35 5.08 -21.33 -2.13
N GLU A 36 3.94 -21.13 -2.79
CA GLU A 36 3.78 -21.28 -4.23
C GLU A 36 3.22 -20.00 -4.84
N TYR A 37 3.73 -19.65 -6.02
CA TYR A 37 3.32 -18.47 -6.77
C TYR A 37 2.59 -18.90 -8.05
N MET A 38 1.40 -18.37 -8.27
CA MET A 38 0.62 -18.69 -9.46
C MET A 38 0.99 -17.81 -10.67
N ASP A 39 1.60 -16.64 -10.48
CA ASP A 39 1.95 -15.70 -11.57
C ASP A 39 0.77 -15.31 -12.49
N THR A 40 -0.42 -15.11 -11.90
CA THR A 40 -1.65 -14.89 -12.68
C THR A 40 -1.74 -13.55 -13.41
N LYS A 41 -0.91 -12.57 -13.02
CA LYS A 41 -0.79 -11.29 -13.77
C LYS A 41 -0.10 -11.48 -15.13
N ARG A 42 0.66 -12.55 -15.32
CA ARG A 42 1.34 -12.87 -16.58
C ARG A 42 0.67 -14.01 -17.34
N TYR A 43 0.12 -14.98 -16.61
CA TYR A 43 -0.53 -16.17 -17.15
C TYR A 43 -1.90 -16.40 -16.47
N ASP A 44 -2.99 -16.11 -17.16
CA ASP A 44 -4.34 -16.21 -16.61
C ASP A 44 -5.18 -17.31 -17.30
N GLY A 45 -6.41 -17.45 -16.81
CA GLY A 45 -7.42 -18.35 -17.39
C GLY A 45 -7.36 -19.80 -16.89
N ARG A 46 -8.40 -20.54 -17.28
CA ARG A 46 -8.67 -21.91 -16.77
C ARG A 46 -7.55 -22.91 -17.06
N ALA A 47 -6.94 -22.83 -18.25
CA ALA A 47 -5.86 -23.74 -18.62
C ALA A 47 -4.65 -23.61 -17.67
N HIS A 48 -4.36 -22.39 -17.21
CA HIS A 48 -3.29 -22.14 -16.24
C HIS A 48 -3.62 -22.72 -14.87
N PHE A 49 -4.88 -22.60 -14.41
CA PHE A 49 -5.33 -23.19 -13.14
C PHE A 49 -5.22 -24.72 -13.15
N GLU A 50 -5.61 -25.38 -14.24
CA GLU A 50 -5.50 -26.85 -14.39
C GLU A 50 -4.03 -27.32 -14.42
N LEU A 51 -3.13 -26.55 -15.04
CA LEU A 51 -1.69 -26.81 -15.01
C LEU A 51 -1.12 -26.66 -13.59
N PHE A 52 -1.50 -25.60 -12.89
CA PHE A 52 -1.08 -25.36 -11.51
C PHE A 52 -1.61 -26.45 -10.55
N TYR A 53 -2.86 -26.87 -10.72
CA TYR A 53 -3.43 -28.02 -10.02
C TYR A 53 -2.62 -29.30 -10.26
N SER A 54 -2.34 -29.61 -11.53
CA SER A 54 -1.56 -30.80 -11.90
C SER A 54 -0.15 -30.78 -11.30
N TYR A 55 0.47 -29.61 -11.24
CA TYR A 55 1.76 -29.40 -10.60
C TYR A 55 1.69 -29.65 -9.08
N LEU A 56 0.77 -29.00 -8.38
CA LEU A 56 0.62 -29.14 -6.93
C LEU A 56 0.24 -30.56 -6.50
N SER A 57 -0.69 -31.19 -7.24
CA SER A 57 -1.13 -32.57 -6.99
C SER A 57 0.04 -33.57 -7.05
N ARG A 58 0.97 -33.38 -7.99
CA ARG A 58 2.16 -34.23 -8.11
C ARG A 58 3.22 -33.89 -7.08
N LYS A 59 3.48 -32.60 -6.86
CA LYS A 59 4.54 -32.12 -5.96
C LYS A 59 4.27 -32.50 -4.50
N TYR A 60 3.02 -32.38 -4.07
CA TYR A 60 2.58 -32.60 -2.69
C TYR A 60 1.78 -33.91 -2.52
N ALA A 61 2.04 -34.89 -3.39
CA ALA A 61 1.35 -36.17 -3.35
C ALA A 61 1.61 -36.87 -2.00
N GLY A 62 0.53 -37.08 -1.24
CA GLY A 62 0.60 -37.71 0.09
C GLY A 62 0.95 -36.76 1.23
N GLU A 63 1.20 -35.47 0.95
CA GLU A 63 1.36 -34.44 1.99
C GLU A 63 0.00 -33.88 2.40
N ARG A 64 -0.14 -33.55 3.70
CA ARG A 64 -1.26 -32.80 4.24
C ARG A 64 -0.76 -31.52 4.88
N PHE A 65 -1.58 -30.48 4.80
CA PHE A 65 -1.29 -29.20 5.44
C PHE A 65 -2.28 -28.97 6.56
N ASP A 66 -1.81 -28.38 7.66
CA ASP A 66 -2.68 -27.99 8.77
C ASP A 66 -3.51 -26.74 8.44
N LEU A 67 -3.02 -25.93 7.48
CA LEU A 67 -3.68 -24.70 7.02
C LEU A 67 -3.15 -24.28 5.64
N ILE A 68 -4.04 -23.67 4.85
CA ILE A 68 -3.71 -23.01 3.59
C ILE A 68 -3.99 -21.52 3.74
N MET A 69 -2.99 -20.68 3.49
CA MET A 69 -3.16 -19.24 3.34
C MET A 69 -3.19 -18.91 1.85
N VAL A 70 -4.16 -18.12 1.41
CA VAL A 70 -4.25 -17.63 0.03
C VAL A 70 -4.17 -16.11 0.00
N SER A 71 -3.36 -15.57 -0.92
CA SER A 71 -3.27 -14.13 -1.20
C SER A 71 -3.96 -13.82 -2.52
N ASP A 72 -4.94 -12.92 -2.47
CA ASP A 72 -5.73 -12.38 -3.57
C ASP A 72 -6.73 -13.35 -4.23
N ASP A 73 -7.63 -12.78 -5.04
CA ASP A 73 -8.76 -13.47 -5.66
C ASP A 73 -8.38 -14.73 -6.45
N PRO A 74 -7.33 -14.76 -7.32
CA PRO A 74 -7.02 -15.96 -8.11
C PRO A 74 -6.68 -17.19 -7.28
N ALA A 75 -5.92 -17.05 -6.20
CA ALA A 75 -5.56 -18.16 -5.30
C ALA A 75 -6.76 -18.66 -4.52
N PHE A 76 -7.65 -17.76 -4.09
CA PHE A 76 -8.90 -18.14 -3.45
C PHE A 76 -9.84 -18.89 -4.41
N LEU A 77 -10.01 -18.40 -5.64
CA LEU A 77 -10.80 -19.07 -6.67
C LEU A 77 -10.23 -20.46 -7.01
N PHE A 78 -8.90 -20.57 -7.10
CA PHE A 78 -8.23 -21.86 -7.30
C PHE A 78 -8.52 -22.83 -6.16
N ILE A 79 -8.42 -22.38 -4.91
CA ILE A 79 -8.73 -23.22 -3.75
C ILE A 79 -10.20 -23.65 -3.75
N ARG A 80 -11.14 -22.75 -4.04
CA ARG A 80 -12.57 -23.13 -4.17
C ARG A 80 -12.78 -24.22 -5.21
N GLU A 81 -12.10 -24.17 -6.35
CA GLU A 81 -12.31 -25.16 -7.43
C GLU A 81 -11.59 -26.50 -7.19
N PHE A 82 -10.39 -26.48 -6.59
CA PHE A 82 -9.50 -27.65 -6.55
C PHE A 82 -9.21 -28.20 -5.16
N GLN A 83 -9.55 -27.50 -4.08
CA GLN A 83 -9.16 -27.89 -2.72
C GLN A 83 -9.67 -29.28 -2.34
N THR A 84 -10.94 -29.60 -2.60
CA THR A 84 -11.52 -30.91 -2.23
C THR A 84 -10.75 -32.08 -2.83
N ARG A 85 -10.07 -31.87 -3.97
CA ARG A 85 -9.23 -32.87 -4.65
C ARG A 85 -7.77 -32.87 -4.17
N LEU A 86 -7.25 -31.75 -3.68
CA LEU A 86 -5.86 -31.61 -3.19
C LEU A 86 -5.74 -31.90 -1.70
N TRP A 87 -6.50 -31.15 -0.89
CA TRP A 87 -6.39 -31.09 0.57
C TRP A 87 -7.79 -30.90 1.18
N SER A 88 -8.63 -31.94 1.02
CA SER A 88 -9.95 -32.01 1.66
C SER A 88 -9.84 -31.62 3.14
N ASP A 89 -10.81 -30.83 3.60
CA ASP A 89 -10.99 -30.45 5.02
C ASP A 89 -9.89 -29.56 5.62
N THR A 90 -8.91 -29.11 4.84
CA THR A 90 -7.88 -28.18 5.33
C THR A 90 -8.46 -26.77 5.50
N PRO A 91 -8.31 -26.13 6.67
CA PRO A 91 -8.73 -24.74 6.86
C PRO A 91 -8.04 -23.78 5.89
N VAL A 92 -8.78 -22.76 5.44
CA VAL A 92 -8.25 -21.72 4.55
C VAL A 92 -8.38 -20.36 5.21
N VAL A 93 -7.27 -19.61 5.21
CA VAL A 93 -7.25 -18.19 5.56
C VAL A 93 -6.97 -17.38 4.29
N PHE A 94 -7.96 -16.61 3.84
CA PHE A 94 -7.78 -15.72 2.69
C PHE A 94 -7.39 -14.31 3.11
N SER A 95 -6.68 -13.61 2.24
CA SER A 95 -6.30 -12.21 2.38
C SER A 95 -6.24 -11.57 1.00
N GLY A 96 -6.52 -10.26 0.90
CA GLY A 96 -6.48 -9.54 -0.39
C GLY A 96 -7.69 -9.78 -1.30
N LEU A 97 -8.84 -10.21 -0.75
CA LEU A 97 -10.05 -10.39 -1.59
C LEU A 97 -10.73 -9.06 -1.88
N ASN A 98 -10.78 -8.67 -3.15
CA ASN A 98 -11.38 -7.41 -3.59
C ASN A 98 -12.92 -7.44 -3.53
N HIS A 99 -13.53 -8.61 -3.75
CA HIS A 99 -14.98 -8.79 -3.68
C HIS A 99 -15.33 -10.01 -2.83
N PHE A 100 -16.02 -9.78 -1.73
CA PHE A 100 -16.48 -10.83 -0.82
C PHE A 100 -17.97 -10.72 -0.59
N GLU A 101 -18.66 -11.83 -0.80
CA GLU A 101 -20.06 -12.01 -0.43
C GLU A 101 -20.13 -13.18 0.58
N PRO A 102 -20.85 -13.05 1.71
CA PRO A 102 -20.96 -14.13 2.71
C PRO A 102 -21.39 -15.47 2.11
N GLU A 103 -22.18 -15.44 1.04
CA GLU A 103 -22.64 -16.59 0.25
C GLU A 103 -21.47 -17.43 -0.28
N MET A 104 -20.31 -16.82 -0.54
CA MET A 104 -19.12 -17.51 -1.02
C MET A 104 -18.57 -18.55 -0.03
N LEU A 105 -18.89 -18.42 1.26
CA LEU A 105 -18.44 -19.33 2.32
C LEU A 105 -19.50 -20.34 2.75
N GLN A 106 -20.72 -20.30 2.20
CA GLN A 106 -21.79 -21.24 2.60
C GLN A 106 -21.38 -22.71 2.38
N GLU A 107 -20.61 -22.98 1.33
CA GLU A 107 -20.09 -24.32 1.02
C GLU A 107 -18.72 -24.60 1.66
N TYR A 108 -18.12 -23.61 2.33
CA TYR A 108 -16.76 -23.66 2.87
C TYR A 108 -16.71 -23.16 4.32
N PRO A 109 -17.34 -23.87 5.28
CA PRO A 109 -17.46 -23.40 6.67
C PRO A 109 -16.12 -23.32 7.43
N HIS A 110 -15.07 -23.94 6.90
CA HIS A 110 -13.72 -23.91 7.49
C HIS A 110 -12.82 -22.81 6.89
N HIS A 111 -13.41 -21.85 6.18
CA HIS A 111 -12.69 -20.74 5.57
C HIS A 111 -13.00 -19.45 6.32
N THR A 112 -11.96 -18.66 6.57
CA THR A 112 -12.07 -17.32 7.13
C THR A 112 -11.00 -16.43 6.51
N GLY A 113 -10.94 -15.16 6.86
CA GLY A 113 -9.94 -14.27 6.31
C GLY A 113 -10.24 -12.80 6.48
N ILE A 114 -9.48 -11.99 5.76
CA ILE A 114 -9.61 -10.54 5.69
C ILE A 114 -9.85 -10.11 4.24
N ILE A 115 -10.78 -9.19 4.04
CA ILE A 115 -11.07 -8.64 2.71
C ILE A 115 -10.19 -7.41 2.43
N GLU A 116 -9.88 -7.20 1.16
CA GLU A 116 -9.25 -5.98 0.66
C GLU A 116 -10.35 -5.08 0.11
N LYS A 117 -10.76 -4.10 0.90
CA LYS A 117 -11.74 -3.10 0.49
C LYS A 117 -11.09 -1.72 0.47
N SER A 118 -11.03 -1.10 -0.71
CA SER A 118 -10.68 0.31 -0.85
C SER A 118 -11.77 1.17 -0.21
N ASP A 119 -11.37 2.24 0.49
CA ASP A 119 -12.29 3.17 1.12
C ASP A 119 -12.37 4.47 0.31
N ILE A 120 -13.06 4.39 -0.84
CA ILE A 120 -13.28 5.55 -1.70
C ILE A 120 -14.11 6.62 -1.00
N GLU A 121 -15.05 6.24 -0.15
CA GLU A 121 -15.89 7.17 0.59
C GLU A 121 -15.06 8.04 1.54
N ASP A 122 -14.21 7.43 2.37
CA ASP A 122 -13.34 8.18 3.28
C ASP A 122 -12.27 8.99 2.55
N ASN A 123 -11.74 8.50 1.43
CA ASN A 123 -10.81 9.28 0.62
C ASN A 123 -11.49 10.49 -0.04
N VAL A 124 -12.73 10.36 -0.49
CA VAL A 124 -13.51 11.49 -1.02
C VAL A 124 -13.79 12.50 0.08
N ARG A 125 -14.26 12.07 1.27
CA ARG A 125 -14.45 12.95 2.44
C ARG A 125 -13.16 13.68 2.84
N LEU A 126 -12.04 12.95 2.83
CA LEU A 126 -10.73 13.52 3.09
C LEU A 126 -10.39 14.62 2.07
N ILE A 127 -10.58 14.35 0.78
CA ILE A 127 -10.34 15.31 -0.30
C ILE A 127 -11.24 16.54 -0.15
N GLU A 128 -12.52 16.37 0.16
CA GLU A 128 -13.45 17.48 0.43
C GLU A 128 -12.96 18.38 1.56
N SER A 129 -12.47 17.77 2.64
CA SER A 129 -11.98 18.52 3.81
C SER A 129 -10.68 19.28 3.54
N LEU A 130 -9.78 18.69 2.74
CA LEU A 130 -8.45 19.26 2.47
C LEU A 130 -8.45 20.25 1.30
N HIS A 131 -9.40 20.11 0.36
CA HIS A 131 -9.51 20.91 -0.86
C HIS A 131 -10.92 21.50 -1.00
N PRO A 132 -11.33 22.42 -0.12
CA PRO A 132 -12.70 22.96 -0.11
C PRO A 132 -13.08 23.71 -1.40
N ASP A 133 -12.11 24.18 -2.18
CA ASP A 133 -12.33 24.87 -3.44
C ASP A 133 -12.38 23.92 -4.66
N ALA A 134 -12.06 22.63 -4.47
CA ALA A 134 -12.07 21.67 -5.58
C ALA A 134 -13.49 21.44 -6.11
N ARG A 135 -13.60 21.28 -7.44
CA ARG A 135 -14.87 21.09 -8.16
C ARG A 135 -14.91 19.82 -8.98
N THR A 136 -13.76 19.35 -9.46
CA THR A 136 -13.69 18.17 -10.33
C THR A 136 -12.77 17.11 -9.73
N LEU A 137 -13.27 15.89 -9.65
CA LEU A 137 -12.51 14.72 -9.20
C LEU A 137 -12.18 13.86 -10.41
N TYR A 138 -10.90 13.73 -10.73
CA TYR A 138 -10.42 12.89 -11.82
C TYR A 138 -9.96 11.54 -11.29
N LEU A 139 -10.62 10.47 -11.71
CA LEU A 139 -10.27 9.09 -11.35
C LEU A 139 -9.43 8.48 -12.47
N ILE A 140 -8.19 8.09 -12.17
CA ILE A 140 -7.30 7.36 -13.10
C ILE A 140 -7.49 5.87 -12.86
N ILE A 141 -7.96 5.16 -13.89
CA ILE A 141 -8.23 3.72 -13.86
C ILE A 141 -7.90 3.10 -15.22
N ASP A 142 -7.85 1.78 -15.33
CA ASP A 142 -7.66 1.08 -16.60
C ASP A 142 -8.70 -0.03 -16.83
N ASN A 143 -8.61 -0.70 -17.99
CA ASN A 143 -9.52 -1.78 -18.39
C ASN A 143 -9.01 -3.19 -18.06
N THR A 144 -8.08 -3.34 -17.11
CA THR A 144 -7.68 -4.67 -16.62
C THR A 144 -8.81 -5.30 -15.80
N ILE A 145 -8.67 -6.60 -15.50
CA ILE A 145 -9.63 -7.32 -14.63
C ILE A 145 -9.75 -6.60 -13.27
N THR A 146 -8.64 -6.14 -12.70
CA THR A 146 -8.62 -5.39 -11.44
C THR A 146 -9.30 -4.03 -11.60
N GLY A 147 -9.02 -3.28 -12.67
CA GLY A 147 -9.69 -2.02 -12.95
C GLY A 147 -11.21 -2.16 -13.11
N GLU A 148 -11.67 -3.23 -13.77
CA GLU A 148 -13.11 -3.50 -13.90
C GLU A 148 -13.76 -3.88 -12.58
N ALA A 149 -13.08 -4.67 -11.74
CA ALA A 149 -13.54 -5.01 -10.41
C ALA A 149 -13.69 -3.74 -9.53
N LEU A 150 -12.70 -2.84 -9.56
CA LEU A 150 -12.76 -1.56 -8.87
C LEU A 150 -13.94 -0.71 -9.36
N ARG A 151 -14.08 -0.52 -10.69
CA ARG A 151 -15.22 0.21 -11.27
C ARG A 151 -16.56 -0.34 -10.78
N LYS A 152 -16.73 -1.66 -10.79
CA LYS A 152 -17.98 -2.30 -10.35
C LYS A 152 -18.23 -2.06 -8.86
N SER A 153 -17.23 -2.35 -8.02
CA SER A 153 -17.33 -2.28 -6.55
C SER A 153 -17.57 -0.86 -6.03
N GLU A 154 -17.05 0.15 -6.72
CA GLU A 154 -17.16 1.56 -6.30
C GLU A 154 -18.24 2.33 -7.05
N SER A 155 -18.90 1.73 -8.05
CA SER A 155 -19.85 2.41 -8.93
C SER A 155 -21.01 3.08 -8.19
N GLU A 156 -21.51 2.48 -7.12
CA GLU A 156 -22.59 3.05 -6.31
C GLU A 156 -22.09 4.23 -5.49
N THR A 157 -20.95 4.08 -4.82
CA THR A 157 -20.32 5.15 -4.04
C THR A 157 -19.98 6.34 -4.93
N ILE A 158 -19.37 6.11 -6.10
CA ILE A 158 -19.03 7.16 -7.06
C ILE A 158 -20.29 7.90 -7.54
N ARG A 159 -21.39 7.19 -7.80
CA ARG A 159 -22.67 7.80 -8.20
C ARG A 159 -23.29 8.66 -7.09
N GLN A 160 -22.97 8.40 -5.83
CA GLN A 160 -23.45 9.19 -4.69
C GLN A 160 -22.59 10.43 -4.41
N ILE A 161 -21.41 10.56 -5.05
CA ILE A 161 -20.58 11.76 -4.97
C ILE A 161 -21.29 12.89 -5.71
N THR A 162 -21.86 13.82 -4.95
CA THR A 162 -22.55 15.00 -5.51
C THR A 162 -21.74 16.29 -5.38
N ARG A 163 -20.71 16.30 -4.52
CA ARG A 163 -19.87 17.47 -4.26
C ARG A 163 -18.92 17.79 -5.42
N PHE A 164 -18.55 16.79 -6.22
CA PHE A 164 -17.62 16.94 -7.34
C PHE A 164 -18.27 16.54 -8.66
N GLU A 165 -17.84 17.17 -9.74
CA GLU A 165 -17.96 16.57 -11.06
C GLU A 165 -16.91 15.46 -11.16
N VAL A 166 -17.35 14.20 -11.25
CA VAL A 166 -16.45 13.05 -11.37
C VAL A 166 -16.16 12.76 -12.85
N ARG A 167 -14.89 12.66 -13.22
CA ARG A 167 -14.43 12.32 -14.57
C ARG A 167 -13.42 11.18 -14.53
N PHE A 168 -13.48 10.29 -15.50
CA PHE A 168 -12.53 9.20 -15.63
C PHE A 168 -11.44 9.54 -16.65
N LEU A 169 -10.20 9.18 -16.33
CA LEU A 169 -9.07 9.10 -17.26
C LEU A 169 -8.75 7.62 -17.41
N ASP A 170 -9.33 6.97 -18.42
CA ASP A 170 -9.37 5.51 -18.54
C ASP A 170 -8.30 4.97 -19.50
N GLY A 171 -7.51 4.01 -19.02
CA GLY A 171 -6.52 3.28 -19.82
C GLY A 171 -7.12 2.47 -20.96
N GLY A 172 -8.42 2.15 -20.95
CA GLY A 172 -9.10 1.59 -22.11
C GLY A 172 -9.33 2.58 -23.25
N GLU A 173 -9.31 3.87 -22.96
CA GLU A 173 -9.60 4.94 -23.92
C GLU A 173 -8.37 5.77 -24.30
N MET A 174 -7.36 5.78 -23.43
CA MET A 174 -6.16 6.62 -23.56
C MET A 174 -4.87 5.79 -23.47
N ASN A 175 -3.84 6.23 -24.17
CA ASN A 175 -2.46 5.81 -23.99
C ASN A 175 -1.78 6.66 -22.89
N LEU A 176 -0.63 6.20 -22.37
CA LEU A 176 0.09 6.94 -21.32
C LEU A 176 0.42 8.40 -21.73
N ASP A 177 0.89 8.64 -22.95
CA ASP A 177 1.24 10.00 -23.39
C ASP A 177 0.01 10.94 -23.43
N GLU A 178 -1.15 10.42 -23.81
CA GLU A 178 -2.41 11.16 -23.80
C GLU A 178 -2.86 11.47 -22.37
N LEU A 179 -2.69 10.52 -21.44
CA LEU A 179 -2.93 10.73 -20.01
C LEU A 179 -2.03 11.84 -19.47
N LEU A 180 -0.72 11.77 -19.70
CA LEU A 180 0.23 12.77 -19.22
C LEU A 180 -0.10 14.17 -19.78
N PHE A 181 -0.44 14.24 -21.07
CA PHE A 181 -0.86 15.48 -21.72
C PHE A 181 -2.16 16.06 -21.13
N ALA A 182 -3.12 15.20 -20.75
CA ALA A 182 -4.35 15.63 -20.08
C ALA A 182 -4.06 16.15 -18.66
N LEU A 183 -3.18 15.48 -17.91
CA LEU A 183 -2.81 15.85 -16.55
C LEU A 183 -2.18 17.24 -16.44
N GLU A 184 -1.35 17.63 -17.42
CA GLU A 184 -0.76 18.98 -17.48
C GLU A 184 -1.79 20.10 -17.66
N ARG A 185 -2.96 19.78 -18.21
CA ARG A 185 -4.03 20.73 -18.57
C ARG A 185 -5.19 20.74 -17.59
N LEU A 186 -5.09 19.99 -16.50
CA LEU A 186 -6.13 19.98 -15.47
C LEU A 186 -6.33 21.37 -14.88
N PRO A 187 -7.58 21.77 -14.61
CA PRO A 187 -7.86 23.05 -13.99
C PRO A 187 -7.36 23.04 -12.52
N ARG A 188 -7.13 24.23 -11.96
CA ARG A 188 -6.53 24.36 -10.61
C ARG A 188 -7.44 23.85 -9.47
N ASP A 189 -8.74 23.76 -9.74
CA ASP A 189 -9.76 23.22 -8.84
C ASP A 189 -10.01 21.71 -9.04
N ALA A 190 -9.13 21.02 -9.76
CA ALA A 190 -9.14 19.57 -9.88
C ALA A 190 -8.37 18.89 -8.75
N VAL A 191 -8.80 17.69 -8.40
CA VAL A 191 -8.02 16.72 -7.60
C VAL A 191 -8.02 15.39 -8.36
N VAL A 192 -6.88 14.70 -8.35
CA VAL A 192 -6.73 13.40 -8.99
C VAL A 192 -6.74 12.30 -7.94
N VAL A 193 -7.41 11.19 -8.23
CA VAL A 193 -7.33 9.95 -7.48
C VAL A 193 -6.81 8.86 -8.40
N TYR A 194 -5.61 8.36 -8.09
CA TYR A 194 -4.98 7.27 -8.80
C TYR A 194 -5.46 5.93 -8.24
N GLN A 195 -6.18 5.17 -9.06
CA GLN A 195 -6.64 3.82 -8.73
C GLN A 195 -5.70 2.80 -9.33
N LEU A 196 -5.55 2.83 -10.66
CA LEU A 196 -4.77 1.84 -11.38
C LEU A 196 -4.36 2.34 -12.77
N TRP A 197 -3.15 1.98 -13.20
CA TRP A 197 -2.73 2.12 -14.59
C TRP A 197 -1.69 1.05 -14.93
N GLN A 198 -2.12 -0.20 -15.03
CA GLN A 198 -1.31 -1.35 -15.41
C GLN A 198 -1.36 -1.61 -16.92
N ARG A 199 -2.44 -1.24 -17.61
CA ARG A 199 -2.57 -1.41 -19.06
C ARG A 199 -3.23 -0.22 -19.72
N ASP A 200 -2.71 0.20 -20.87
CA ASP A 200 -3.31 1.25 -21.69
C ASP A 200 -3.99 0.70 -22.96
N ARG A 201 -4.56 1.60 -23.77
CA ARG A 201 -5.33 1.26 -24.97
C ARG A 201 -4.47 0.58 -26.03
N SER A 202 -3.16 0.83 -26.02
CA SER A 202 -2.18 0.15 -26.87
C SER A 202 -1.72 -1.20 -26.33
N MET A 203 -2.38 -1.70 -25.28
CA MET A 203 -2.08 -2.96 -24.60
C MET A 203 -0.67 -2.99 -23.98
N ARG A 204 -0.04 -1.82 -23.81
CA ARG A 204 1.26 -1.73 -23.13
C ARG A 204 1.04 -1.93 -21.63
N ARG A 205 1.91 -2.73 -21.02
CA ARG A 205 1.90 -3.02 -19.59
C ARG A 205 2.85 -2.09 -18.84
N TYR A 206 2.47 -1.69 -17.64
CA TYR A 206 3.24 -0.79 -16.78
C TYR A 206 3.28 -1.31 -15.35
N GLU A 207 4.42 -1.11 -14.70
CA GLU A 207 4.57 -1.27 -13.25
C GLU A 207 4.27 0.05 -12.54
N HIS A 208 3.73 -0.03 -11.32
CA HIS A 208 3.33 1.17 -10.55
C HIS A 208 4.51 2.11 -10.29
N GLU A 209 5.67 1.55 -9.96
CA GLU A 209 6.93 2.26 -9.70
C GLU A 209 7.46 3.01 -10.93
N GLU A 210 7.09 2.57 -12.14
CA GLU A 210 7.44 3.25 -13.40
C GLU A 210 6.47 4.39 -13.71
N VAL A 211 5.16 4.09 -13.68
CA VAL A 211 4.15 4.98 -14.25
C VAL A 211 3.68 6.05 -13.27
N LEU A 212 3.52 5.74 -11.99
CA LEU A 212 2.96 6.68 -11.01
C LEU A 212 3.84 7.92 -10.79
N PRO A 213 5.18 7.80 -10.73
CA PRO A 213 6.04 8.99 -10.69
C PRO A 213 5.95 9.87 -11.94
N LEU A 214 5.61 9.31 -13.11
CA LEU A 214 5.37 10.11 -14.32
C LEU A 214 4.05 10.87 -14.19
N ILE A 215 2.98 10.19 -13.79
CA ILE A 215 1.66 10.78 -13.52
C ILE A 215 1.76 11.93 -12.51
N CYS A 216 2.35 11.69 -11.34
CA CYS A 216 2.46 12.71 -10.29
C CYS A 216 3.36 13.89 -10.68
N ARG A 217 4.31 13.73 -11.60
CA ARG A 217 5.14 14.83 -12.11
C ARG A 217 4.38 15.73 -13.08
N HIS A 218 3.56 15.15 -13.95
CA HIS A 218 2.78 15.90 -14.94
C HIS A 218 1.48 16.49 -14.36
N ALA A 219 0.96 15.90 -13.28
CA ALA A 219 -0.14 16.50 -12.52
C ALA A 219 0.34 17.73 -11.74
N SER A 220 -0.24 18.89 -12.07
CA SER A 220 -0.04 20.15 -11.34
C SER A 220 -0.90 20.25 -10.07
N VAL A 221 -1.83 19.30 -9.90
CA VAL A 221 -2.79 19.20 -8.79
C VAL A 221 -2.48 18.02 -7.87
N PRO A 222 -3.01 18.00 -6.63
CA PRO A 222 -2.87 16.87 -5.70
C PRO A 222 -3.33 15.54 -6.31
N VAL A 223 -2.52 14.50 -6.11
CA VAL A 223 -2.85 13.12 -6.50
C VAL A 223 -2.98 12.28 -5.24
N TYR A 224 -4.15 11.69 -5.00
CA TYR A 224 -4.42 10.75 -3.92
C TYR A 224 -4.40 9.31 -4.46
N GLY A 225 -4.34 8.32 -3.58
CA GLY A 225 -4.39 6.91 -3.97
C GLY A 225 -4.99 6.05 -2.86
N PHE A 226 -5.04 4.74 -3.09
CA PHE A 226 -5.69 3.78 -2.20
C PHE A 226 -4.75 2.77 -1.55
N SER A 227 -3.52 2.63 -2.04
CA SER A 227 -2.55 1.65 -1.54
C SER A 227 -1.30 2.33 -1.00
N ASP A 228 -0.75 1.80 0.09
CA ASP A 228 0.48 2.30 0.70
C ASP A 228 1.72 2.09 -0.20
N ILE A 229 1.66 1.15 -1.15
CA ILE A 229 2.73 0.92 -2.12
C ILE A 229 2.98 2.16 -3.00
N TYR A 230 1.97 3.03 -3.14
CA TYR A 230 2.04 4.28 -3.90
C TYR A 230 2.75 5.40 -3.14
N LEU A 231 2.83 5.34 -1.80
CA LEU A 231 3.62 6.28 -1.03
C LEU A 231 5.09 6.12 -1.38
N GLY A 232 5.80 7.23 -1.52
CA GLY A 232 7.15 7.20 -2.09
C GLY A 232 7.18 7.63 -3.55
N LEU A 233 6.10 7.39 -4.30
CA LEU A 233 6.02 7.57 -5.77
C LEU A 233 5.41 8.91 -6.21
N GLY A 234 4.93 9.73 -5.27
CA GLY A 234 4.52 11.11 -5.54
C GLY A 234 3.07 11.47 -5.18
N ILE A 235 2.27 10.50 -4.75
CA ILE A 235 0.93 10.78 -4.21
C ILE A 235 1.02 11.57 -2.90
N VAL A 236 -0.03 12.31 -2.59
CA VAL A 236 -0.23 12.97 -1.29
C VAL A 236 -0.42 11.94 -0.19
N GLY A 237 -1.21 10.91 -0.45
CA GLY A 237 -1.62 9.92 0.52
C GLY A 237 -3.10 9.60 0.39
N GLY A 238 -3.70 9.20 1.51
CA GLY A 238 -5.10 8.82 1.59
C GLY A 238 -5.38 7.95 2.81
N LYS A 239 -6.58 7.39 2.87
CA LYS A 239 -6.87 6.20 3.68
C LYS A 239 -6.46 4.99 2.85
N LEU A 240 -5.31 4.41 3.18
CA LEU A 240 -4.61 3.45 2.33
C LEU A 240 -4.70 2.03 2.90
N ILE A 241 -4.94 1.07 2.01
CA ILE A 241 -4.73 -0.35 2.28
C ILE A 241 -3.23 -0.67 2.32
N SER A 242 -2.86 -1.71 3.09
CA SER A 242 -1.51 -2.23 3.15
C SER A 242 -1.50 -3.75 3.13
N GLY A 243 -0.60 -4.31 2.33
CA GLY A 243 -0.29 -5.73 2.38
C GLY A 243 0.26 -6.17 3.74
N ARG A 244 0.92 -5.26 4.49
CA ARG A 244 1.41 -5.56 5.84
C ARG A 244 0.28 -5.86 6.80
N GLU A 245 -0.70 -4.94 6.92
CA GLU A 245 -1.84 -5.13 7.81
C GLU A 245 -2.65 -6.38 7.43
N GLN A 246 -2.84 -6.62 6.13
CA GLN A 246 -3.46 -7.84 5.59
C GLN A 246 -2.72 -9.11 6.05
N GLY A 247 -1.39 -9.12 5.96
CA GLY A 247 -0.55 -10.24 6.42
C GLY A 247 -0.58 -10.45 7.94
N GLU A 248 -0.59 -9.37 8.74
CA GLU A 248 -0.69 -9.42 10.21
C GLU A 248 -2.01 -10.08 10.65
N VAL A 249 -3.13 -9.63 10.08
CA VAL A 249 -4.46 -10.17 10.42
C VAL A 249 -4.58 -11.64 9.99
N ALA A 250 -4.12 -11.98 8.78
CA ALA A 250 -4.12 -13.36 8.30
C ALA A 250 -3.26 -14.28 9.18
N ALA A 251 -2.13 -13.79 9.69
CA ALA A 251 -1.26 -14.54 10.60
C ALA A 251 -1.92 -14.76 11.96
N ASP A 252 -2.58 -13.74 12.53
CA ASP A 252 -3.32 -13.87 13.78
C ASP A 252 -4.46 -14.91 13.67
N MET A 253 -5.25 -14.83 12.59
CA MET A 253 -6.30 -15.82 12.31
C MET A 253 -5.72 -17.23 12.17
N THR A 254 -4.61 -17.38 11.45
CA THR A 254 -3.90 -18.66 11.30
C THR A 254 -3.45 -19.22 12.63
N LEU A 255 -2.85 -18.39 13.49
CA LEU A 255 -2.37 -18.82 14.81
C LEU A 255 -3.52 -19.28 15.71
N ARG A 256 -4.68 -18.61 15.66
CA ARG A 256 -5.89 -19.02 16.38
C ARG A 256 -6.37 -20.40 15.90
N ILE A 257 -6.43 -20.62 14.59
CA ILE A 257 -6.81 -21.92 14.01
C ILE A 257 -5.84 -23.02 14.44
N LEU A 258 -4.53 -22.79 14.28
CA LEU A 258 -3.50 -23.76 14.65
C LEU A 258 -3.44 -24.03 16.17
N SER A 259 -3.97 -23.11 16.99
CA SER A 259 -4.14 -23.31 18.44
C SER A 259 -5.42 -24.08 18.82
N GLY A 260 -6.25 -24.47 17.84
CA GLY A 260 -7.44 -25.30 18.04
C GLY A 260 -8.78 -24.55 18.02
N THR A 261 -8.80 -23.26 17.65
CA THR A 261 -10.07 -22.55 17.40
C THR A 261 -10.68 -23.06 16.09
N ASP A 262 -11.98 -23.36 16.07
CA ASP A 262 -12.68 -23.71 14.83
C ASP A 262 -12.66 -22.50 13.87
N PRO A 263 -12.17 -22.64 12.62
CA PRO A 263 -12.19 -21.57 11.64
C PRO A 263 -13.58 -20.95 11.44
N GLY A 264 -14.66 -21.72 11.57
CA GLY A 264 -16.03 -21.23 11.42
C GLY A 264 -16.48 -20.27 12.54
N GLU A 265 -15.78 -20.28 13.68
CA GLU A 265 -16.00 -19.33 14.79
C GLU A 265 -15.18 -18.03 14.64
N ILE A 266 -14.26 -17.98 13.68
CA ILE A 266 -13.46 -16.79 13.39
C ILE A 266 -14.18 -15.98 12.32
N PRO A 267 -14.78 -14.82 12.67
CA PRO A 267 -15.50 -14.03 11.69
C PRO A 267 -14.54 -13.47 10.65
N VAL A 268 -15.02 -13.39 9.41
CA VAL A 268 -14.31 -12.69 8.34
C VAL A 268 -14.16 -11.23 8.73
N GLN A 269 -12.93 -10.72 8.65
CA GLN A 269 -12.62 -9.32 8.89
C GLN A 269 -13.05 -8.50 7.66
N LEU A 270 -14.20 -7.83 7.78
CA LEU A 270 -14.78 -7.01 6.72
C LEU A 270 -14.20 -5.58 6.66
N ASP A 271 -13.61 -5.10 7.75
CA ASP A 271 -12.89 -3.82 7.74
C ASP A 271 -11.46 -4.07 7.27
N SER A 272 -11.09 -3.46 6.14
CA SER A 272 -9.81 -3.63 5.43
C SER A 272 -8.59 -3.09 6.22
N CYS A 273 -8.81 -2.61 7.45
CA CYS A 273 -7.78 -2.04 8.33
C CYS A 273 -7.02 -0.85 7.70
N CYS A 274 -7.65 -0.16 6.75
CA CYS A 274 -7.04 0.97 6.04
C CYS A 274 -6.73 2.10 7.02
N LYS A 275 -5.50 2.62 6.95
CA LYS A 275 -5.04 3.73 7.81
C LYS A 275 -4.78 4.98 6.99
N TYR A 276 -4.98 6.14 7.62
CA TYR A 276 -4.61 7.41 7.02
C TYR A 276 -3.08 7.54 6.97
N ARG A 277 -2.53 7.59 5.76
CA ARG A 277 -1.08 7.69 5.53
C ARG A 277 -0.76 8.70 4.45
N PHE A 278 0.29 9.48 4.68
CA PHE A 278 0.66 10.61 3.80
C PHE A 278 2.15 10.70 3.55
N ASP A 279 2.52 11.20 2.37
CA ASP A 279 3.90 11.50 1.99
C ASP A 279 4.22 12.97 2.32
N ASP A 280 5.16 13.20 3.24
CA ASP A 280 5.58 14.55 3.67
C ASP A 280 6.04 15.43 2.50
N ARG A 281 6.65 14.84 1.46
CA ARG A 281 7.17 15.59 0.30
C ARG A 281 6.02 16.13 -0.54
N ALA A 282 4.98 15.33 -0.73
CA ALA A 282 3.79 15.73 -1.47
C ALA A 282 2.93 16.72 -0.67
N LEU A 283 2.77 16.51 0.65
CA LEU A 283 2.10 17.47 1.54
C LEU A 283 2.76 18.86 1.44
N ARG A 284 4.10 18.92 1.45
CA ARG A 284 4.84 20.19 1.27
C ARG A 284 4.65 20.79 -0.11
N ARG A 285 4.74 19.97 -1.17
CA ARG A 285 4.57 20.42 -2.56
C ARG A 285 3.22 21.11 -2.77
N PHE A 286 2.15 20.57 -2.18
CA PHE A 286 0.80 21.09 -2.31
C PHE A 286 0.35 21.96 -1.13
N HIS A 287 1.29 22.35 -0.26
CA HIS A 287 1.03 23.23 0.89
C HIS A 287 -0.08 22.75 1.83
N ILE A 288 -0.26 21.43 1.97
CA ILE A 288 -1.28 20.81 2.83
C ILE A 288 -0.70 20.76 4.26
N PRO A 289 -1.29 21.48 5.23
CA PRO A 289 -0.75 21.52 6.58
C PRO A 289 -1.05 20.22 7.33
N ALA A 290 -0.06 19.63 7.99
CA ALA A 290 -0.21 18.38 8.74
C ALA A 290 -1.33 18.41 9.81
N ARG A 291 -1.64 19.59 10.35
CA ARG A 291 -2.74 19.81 11.31
C ARG A 291 -4.15 19.65 10.72
N ALA A 292 -4.28 19.70 9.40
CA ALA A 292 -5.56 19.48 8.72
C ALA A 292 -5.81 17.98 8.44
N LEU A 293 -4.82 17.11 8.67
CA LEU A 293 -4.97 15.68 8.45
C LEU A 293 -5.79 15.05 9.59
N PRO A 294 -6.53 13.96 9.32
CA PRO A 294 -7.26 13.22 10.35
C PRO A 294 -6.38 12.82 11.54
N SER A 295 -6.97 12.73 12.72
CA SER A 295 -6.27 12.23 13.91
C SER A 295 -5.76 10.80 13.70
N GLY A 296 -4.54 10.50 14.16
CA GLY A 296 -3.92 9.18 13.97
C GLY A 296 -3.24 8.99 12.61
N SER A 297 -3.22 10.01 11.75
CA SER A 297 -2.53 9.94 10.46
C SER A 297 -1.02 9.69 10.61
N GLU A 298 -0.50 8.74 9.83
CA GLU A 298 0.93 8.46 9.72
C GLU A 298 1.54 9.30 8.59
N ILE A 299 2.59 10.07 8.90
CA ILE A 299 3.30 10.86 7.89
C ILE A 299 4.66 10.22 7.63
N LEU A 300 4.79 9.62 6.44
CA LEU A 300 5.96 8.89 5.96
C LEU A 300 6.80 9.76 5.01
N TYR A 301 7.97 9.24 4.61
CA TYR A 301 8.90 9.90 3.69
C TYR A 301 9.31 11.33 4.08
N ARG A 302 9.34 11.60 5.40
CA ARG A 302 9.79 12.89 5.95
C ARG A 302 11.20 13.20 5.46
N SER A 303 11.33 14.28 4.71
CA SER A 303 12.64 14.86 4.46
C SER A 303 13.17 15.39 5.80
N LEU A 304 14.04 14.63 6.45
CA LEU A 304 14.76 15.17 7.61
C LEU A 304 15.51 16.39 7.09
N SER A 305 15.14 17.58 7.58
CA SER A 305 15.86 18.80 7.23
C SER A 305 17.36 18.58 7.48
N PHE A 306 18.23 19.22 6.69
CA PHE A 306 19.68 19.13 6.89
C PHE A 306 20.05 19.38 8.36
N TYR A 307 19.37 20.35 8.98
CA TYR A 307 19.47 20.64 10.41
C TYR A 307 19.05 19.44 11.29
N SER A 308 17.88 18.85 11.08
CA SER A 308 17.41 17.68 11.85
C SER A 308 18.36 16.49 11.73
N ARG A 309 18.93 16.27 10.55
CA ARG A 309 19.88 15.18 10.26
C ARG A 309 21.25 15.43 10.89
N HIS A 310 21.73 16.67 10.87
CA HIS A 310 23.09 17.04 11.29
C HIS A 310 23.15 17.88 12.56
N LYS A 311 22.06 17.97 13.35
CA LYS A 311 21.99 18.84 14.54
C LYS A 311 23.17 18.65 15.50
N LYS A 312 23.59 17.40 15.74
CA LYS A 312 24.73 17.08 16.60
C LYS A 312 26.04 17.67 16.05
N VAL A 313 26.24 17.57 14.75
CA VAL A 313 27.43 18.13 14.05
C VAL A 313 27.41 19.65 14.07
N ILE A 314 26.25 20.26 13.82
CA ILE A 314 26.07 21.71 13.86
C ILE A 314 26.38 22.25 15.26
N TRP A 315 25.79 21.66 16.31
CA TRP A 315 26.05 22.05 17.70
C TRP A 315 27.50 21.82 18.13
N PHE A 316 28.13 20.74 17.66
CA PHE A 316 29.56 20.49 17.88
C PHE A 316 30.44 21.59 17.25
N PHE A 317 30.17 21.97 16.00
CA PHE A 317 30.89 23.06 15.32
C PHE A 317 30.67 24.42 15.99
N ILE A 318 29.43 24.73 16.40
CA ILE A 318 29.13 25.95 17.17
C ILE A 318 29.93 25.97 18.48
N GLY A 319 30.04 24.82 19.16
CA GLY A 319 30.86 24.68 20.37
C GLY A 319 32.34 24.99 20.12
N ILE A 320 32.93 24.45 19.04
CA ILE A 320 34.32 24.73 18.66
C ILE A 320 34.52 26.22 18.39
N VAL A 321 33.64 26.85 17.60
CA VAL A 321 33.71 28.28 17.29
C VAL A 321 33.60 29.11 18.58
N GLY A 322 32.69 28.74 19.49
CA GLY A 322 32.56 29.39 20.79
C GLY A 322 33.84 29.31 21.63
N ILE A 323 34.48 28.14 21.71
CA ILE A 323 35.75 27.95 22.42
C ILE A 323 36.85 28.80 21.79
N GLN A 324 36.92 28.87 20.46
CA GLN A 324 37.88 29.74 19.77
C GLN A 324 37.68 31.21 20.10
N PHE A 325 36.43 31.69 20.13
CA PHE A 325 36.14 33.06 20.56
C PHE A 325 36.57 33.33 22.00
N ILE A 326 36.34 32.39 22.93
CA ILE A 326 36.78 32.51 24.33
C ILE A 326 38.31 32.59 24.42
N LEU A 327 39.03 31.74 23.68
CA LEU A 327 40.50 31.75 23.64
C LEU A 327 41.05 33.06 23.07
N ILE A 328 40.48 33.55 21.97
CA ILE A 328 40.87 34.83 21.38
C ILE A 328 40.64 35.96 22.39
N PHE A 329 39.48 35.99 23.04
CA PHE A 329 39.15 37.02 24.02
C PHE A 329 40.07 36.97 25.24
N TYR A 330 40.37 35.77 25.74
CA TYR A 330 41.34 35.55 26.81
C TYR A 330 42.74 36.05 26.45
N LEU A 331 43.23 35.72 25.24
CA LEU A 331 44.53 36.20 24.74
C LEU A 331 44.57 37.72 24.61
N LEU A 332 43.49 38.35 24.13
CA LEU A 332 43.40 39.81 24.02
C LEU A 332 43.46 40.49 25.40
N ILE A 333 42.76 39.94 26.41
CA ILE A 333 42.83 40.44 27.80
C ILE A 333 44.23 40.24 28.38
N SER A 334 44.82 39.05 28.20
CA SER A 334 46.16 38.73 28.69
C SER A 334 47.21 39.66 28.11
N ARG A 335 47.18 39.91 26.79
CA ARG A 335 48.09 40.88 26.14
C ARG A 335 47.90 42.31 26.65
N ARG A 336 46.67 42.75 26.88
CA ARG A 336 46.40 44.08 27.46
C ARG A 336 46.96 44.23 28.86
N LYS A 337 46.86 43.18 29.70
CA LYS A 337 47.45 43.18 31.05
C LYS A 337 48.97 43.22 30.99
N LEU A 338 49.60 42.40 30.14
CA LEU A 338 51.06 42.36 29.99
C LEU A 338 51.62 43.72 29.53
N ALA A 339 50.97 44.35 28.53
CA ALA A 339 51.36 45.67 28.04
C ALA A 339 51.15 46.82 29.05
N ALA A 340 50.27 46.62 30.04
CA ALA A 340 50.11 47.57 31.15
C ALA A 340 51.23 47.41 32.19
N THR A 341 51.71 46.18 32.42
CA THR A 341 52.83 45.90 33.34
C THR A 341 54.18 46.32 32.76
N GLU A 342 54.38 46.26 31.43
CA GLU A 342 55.61 46.74 30.77
C GLU A 342 55.70 48.28 30.67
N ARG A 343 54.60 49.00 30.92
CA ARG A 343 54.52 50.47 30.89
C ARG A 343 54.55 51.11 32.29
N ALA A 344 54.50 50.31 33.34
CA ALA A 344 54.64 50.72 34.74
C ALA A 344 56.07 50.41 35.20
#